data_AF-A0A8S4PH07-F1
#
_entry.id   AF-A0A8S4PH07-F1
#
_cell.length_a   1.000
_cell.length_b   1.000
_cell.length_c   1.000
_cell.angle_alpha   90.00
_cell.angle_beta   90.00
_cell.angle_gamma   90.00
#
_symmetry.space_group_name_H-M   'P 1'
#
loop_
_entity.id
_entity.type
_entity.pdbx_description
1 polymer ?
#
loop_
_entity_poly.entity_id
_entity_poly.type
_entity_poly.pdbx_seq_one_letter_code
_entity_poly.pdbx_strand_id
1 'polypeptide(L)'
;MFYRNRNTTHVWQDDIFQIMHSHNWNLVRLRLWVNPLPDKEYAGFPMVSQLAQRLTSLGLKWVLDFHYSDTWADPGWQRKPATWRSLSFDALVQRVYDYTRSTLEQLRAVNALPTFVQVGNEINNGMLWNETDQICIEGGKLWQECGANWGSFTSLVTAGINAVRYVSEDIDVIVHTQSMDWLNWYTELGNHMDINLIDVFGLSYYPQHNPFLNNLEARLKALSGRFRNHDIHIAETTHPYRHVEDPNFRYPETAEFPFTAQGQQDYAQGLINVVKSVRRATAVTWWGGEWC
;
A
#
# COMPACT_ATOMS: atom_id res chain seq x y z
N MET A 1 -19.98 4.29 -5.41
CA MET A 1 -19.62 5.68 -5.81
C MET A 1 -20.80 6.59 -5.52
N PHE A 2 -20.66 7.57 -4.63
CA PHE A 2 -21.69 8.57 -4.40
C PHE A 2 -21.53 9.70 -5.43
N TYR A 3 -22.37 9.71 -6.46
CA TYR A 3 -22.59 10.90 -7.27
C TYR A 3 -23.83 11.62 -6.74
N ARG A 4 -23.64 12.83 -6.20
CA ARG A 4 -24.76 13.74 -5.94
C ARG A 4 -25.00 14.56 -7.22
N ASN A 5 -25.66 13.97 -8.21
CA ASN A 5 -26.33 14.78 -9.24
C ASN A 5 -27.48 15.51 -8.56
N ARG A 6 -27.59 16.83 -8.73
CA ARG A 6 -28.74 17.56 -8.19
C ARG A 6 -30.03 17.34 -8.97
N ASN A 7 -30.02 16.66 -10.13
CA ASN A 7 -31.17 16.65 -11.04
C ASN A 7 -31.62 15.29 -11.60
N THR A 8 -31.21 14.14 -11.03
CA THR A 8 -31.80 12.84 -11.43
C THR A 8 -31.96 11.90 -10.23
N THR A 9 -33.20 11.46 -9.98
CA THR A 9 -33.57 10.46 -8.97
C THR A 9 -33.23 9.04 -9.42
N HIS A 10 -31.94 8.72 -9.49
CA HIS A 10 -31.49 7.34 -9.50
C HIS A 10 -30.48 7.14 -8.37
N VAL A 11 -30.99 6.72 -7.22
CA VAL A 11 -30.19 6.31 -6.07
C VAL A 11 -29.79 4.87 -6.33
N TRP A 12 -28.52 4.60 -6.61
CA TRP A 12 -28.00 3.24 -6.45
C TRP A 12 -28.02 2.94 -4.96
N GLN A 13 -28.85 1.98 -4.57
CA GLN A 13 -29.21 1.67 -3.18
C GLN A 13 -28.25 0.66 -2.52
N ASP A 14 -27.22 0.21 -3.25
CA ASP A 14 -26.40 -0.94 -2.87
C ASP A 14 -25.04 -0.55 -2.24
N ASP A 15 -24.57 -1.40 -1.34
CA ASP A 15 -23.28 -1.30 -0.66
C ASP A 15 -22.12 -1.35 -1.69
N ILE A 16 -21.14 -0.44 -1.58
CA ILE A 16 -20.00 -0.39 -2.52
C ILE A 16 -19.24 -1.72 -2.64
N PHE A 17 -19.11 -2.46 -1.55
CA PHE A 17 -18.44 -3.76 -1.54
C PHE A 17 -19.30 -4.83 -2.21
N GLN A 18 -20.62 -4.74 -2.14
CA GLN A 18 -21.52 -5.61 -2.91
C GLN A 18 -21.39 -5.34 -4.41
N ILE A 19 -21.36 -4.07 -4.81
CA ILE A 19 -21.16 -3.67 -6.21
C ILE A 19 -19.81 -4.21 -6.70
N MET A 20 -18.73 -3.94 -5.98
CA MET A 20 -17.39 -4.44 -6.30
C MET A 20 -17.39 -5.97 -6.44
N HIS A 21 -17.97 -6.68 -5.47
CA HIS A 21 -18.07 -8.14 -5.50
C HIS A 21 -18.88 -8.66 -6.69
N SER A 22 -20.00 -8.02 -7.05
CA SER A 22 -20.79 -8.38 -8.24
C SER A 22 -20.05 -8.14 -9.55
N HIS A 23 -19.05 -7.27 -9.54
CA HIS A 23 -18.15 -7.00 -10.66
C HIS A 23 -16.82 -7.79 -10.55
N ASN A 24 -16.79 -8.88 -9.78
CA ASN A 24 -15.67 -9.80 -9.62
C ASN A 24 -14.42 -9.21 -8.95
N TRP A 25 -14.56 -8.08 -8.25
CA TRP A 25 -13.51 -7.63 -7.34
C TRP A 25 -13.53 -8.52 -6.10
N ASN A 26 -12.37 -9.01 -5.69
CA ASN A 26 -12.23 -9.97 -4.60
C ASN A 26 -11.21 -9.55 -3.54
N LEU A 27 -10.56 -8.40 -3.72
CA LEU A 27 -9.56 -7.85 -2.82
C LEU A 27 -9.79 -6.34 -2.64
N VAL A 28 -9.84 -5.88 -1.39
CA VAL A 28 -9.94 -4.45 -1.04
C VAL A 28 -8.77 -4.04 -0.16
N ARG A 29 -8.13 -2.90 -0.44
CA ARG A 29 -7.01 -2.38 0.34
C ARG A 29 -7.46 -1.16 1.14
N LEU A 30 -7.25 -1.19 2.46
CA LEU A 30 -7.65 -0.14 3.39
C LEU A 30 -6.43 0.46 4.08
N ARG A 31 -6.20 1.75 3.85
CA ARG A 31 -5.17 2.51 4.57
C ARG A 31 -5.57 2.76 6.02
N LEU A 32 -4.59 2.73 6.91
CA LEU A 32 -4.74 3.03 8.34
C LEU A 32 -3.70 4.06 8.78
N TRP A 33 -4.21 5.18 9.31
CA TRP A 33 -3.44 6.23 9.96
C TRP A 33 -3.54 6.07 11.48
N VAL A 34 -2.51 6.51 12.19
CA VAL A 34 -2.39 6.30 13.64
C VAL A 34 -3.37 7.21 14.39
N ASN A 35 -3.25 8.53 14.22
CA ASN A 35 -4.16 9.52 14.79
C ASN A 35 -4.56 10.54 13.71
N PRO A 36 -5.45 10.18 12.76
CA PRO A 36 -5.91 11.12 11.75
C PRO A 36 -6.57 12.36 12.39
N LEU A 37 -6.52 13.49 11.68
CA LEU A 37 -7.31 14.67 12.05
C LEU A 37 -8.82 14.35 11.96
N PRO A 38 -9.69 15.11 12.66
CA PRO A 38 -11.13 14.84 12.68
C PRO A 38 -11.81 14.75 11.30
N ASP A 39 -11.37 15.56 10.33
CA ASP A 39 -11.87 15.54 8.94
C ASP A 39 -11.32 14.36 8.10
N LYS A 40 -10.45 13.56 8.71
CA LYS A 40 -9.69 12.45 8.11
C LYS A 40 -9.89 11.13 8.85
N GLU A 41 -10.84 11.05 9.78
CA GLU A 41 -11.17 9.83 10.54
C GLU A 41 -11.59 8.65 9.65
N TYR A 42 -11.86 8.88 8.36
CA TYR A 42 -12.08 7.84 7.36
C TYR A 42 -10.90 6.86 7.22
N ALA A 43 -9.68 7.28 7.59
CA ALA A 43 -8.47 6.45 7.62
C ALA A 43 -8.08 6.00 9.04
N GLY A 44 -8.90 6.32 10.06
CA GLY A 44 -8.68 5.91 11.44
C GLY A 44 -9.19 4.51 11.73
N PHE A 45 -8.70 3.92 12.82
CA PHE A 45 -9.07 2.56 13.23
C PHE A 45 -10.60 2.33 13.34
N PRO A 46 -11.42 3.24 13.90
CA PRO A 46 -12.87 3.01 13.99
C PRO A 46 -13.53 2.80 12.61
N MET A 47 -13.17 3.60 11.61
CA MET A 47 -13.70 3.44 10.25
C MET A 47 -13.16 2.17 9.60
N VAL A 48 -11.85 1.94 9.67
CA VAL A 48 -11.21 0.75 9.08
C VAL A 48 -11.81 -0.53 9.67
N SER A 49 -12.06 -0.59 10.97
CA SER A 49 -12.70 -1.74 11.64
C SER A 49 -14.14 -1.99 11.14
N GLN A 50 -14.92 -0.93 10.91
CA GLN A 50 -16.27 -1.07 10.35
C GLN A 50 -16.24 -1.58 8.90
N LEU A 51 -15.32 -1.07 8.08
CA LEU A 51 -15.14 -1.53 6.71
C LEU A 51 -14.63 -2.98 6.66
N ALA A 52 -13.67 -3.34 7.52
CA ALA A 52 -13.14 -4.70 7.63
C ALA A 52 -14.24 -5.72 7.96
N GLN A 53 -15.11 -5.43 8.93
CA GLN A 53 -16.25 -6.31 9.26
C GLN A 53 -17.19 -6.50 8.06
N ARG A 54 -17.46 -5.43 7.29
CA ARG A 54 -18.29 -5.53 6.08
C ARG A 54 -17.61 -6.40 5.02
N LEU A 55 -16.32 -6.19 4.76
CA LEU A 55 -15.55 -6.99 3.81
C LEU A 55 -15.56 -8.48 4.20
N THR A 56 -15.29 -8.79 5.47
CA THR A 56 -15.32 -10.17 5.96
C THR A 56 -16.72 -10.79 5.87
N SER A 57 -17.79 -10.03 6.18
CA SER A 57 -19.17 -10.53 6.06
C SER A 57 -19.58 -10.88 4.62
N LEU A 58 -18.94 -10.26 3.64
CA LEU A 58 -19.14 -10.51 2.21
C LEU A 58 -18.18 -11.57 1.65
N GLY A 59 -17.27 -12.11 2.48
CA GLY A 59 -16.25 -13.06 2.04
C GLY A 59 -15.16 -12.44 1.16
N LEU A 60 -15.03 -11.11 1.15
CA LEU A 60 -13.98 -10.42 0.40
C LEU A 60 -12.65 -10.52 1.14
N LYS A 61 -11.58 -10.80 0.40
CA LYS A 61 -10.22 -10.66 0.92
C LYS A 61 -9.92 -9.18 1.09
N TRP A 62 -9.05 -8.86 2.04
CA TRP A 62 -8.66 -7.46 2.22
C TRP A 62 -7.25 -7.28 2.79
N VAL A 63 -6.67 -6.12 2.48
CA VAL A 63 -5.34 -5.69 2.90
C VAL A 63 -5.48 -4.57 3.93
N LEU A 64 -4.85 -4.73 5.09
CA LEU A 64 -4.64 -3.63 6.03
C LEU A 64 -3.30 -2.95 5.70
N ASP A 65 -3.35 -1.69 5.30
CA ASP A 65 -2.18 -0.89 4.95
C ASP A 65 -1.81 0.08 6.08
N PHE A 66 -0.78 -0.27 6.85
CA PHE A 66 -0.25 0.60 7.88
C PHE A 66 0.63 1.69 7.26
N HIS A 67 0.16 2.94 7.32
CA HIS A 67 0.99 4.08 6.97
C HIS A 67 2.03 4.42 8.04
N TYR A 68 1.79 4.01 9.30
CA TYR A 68 2.59 4.44 10.46
C TYR A 68 2.82 5.96 10.53
N SER A 69 1.79 6.71 10.19
CA SER A 69 1.74 8.19 10.18
C SER A 69 0.33 8.61 10.59
N ASP A 70 0.17 9.86 11.05
CA ASP A 70 -1.14 10.46 11.31
C ASP A 70 -1.84 10.93 10.02
N THR A 71 -1.14 10.87 8.88
CA THR A 71 -1.62 11.29 7.56
C THR A 71 -0.99 10.39 6.49
N TRP A 72 -1.13 10.77 5.21
CA TRP A 72 -0.37 10.23 4.09
C TRP A 72 1.09 9.91 4.46
N ALA A 73 1.54 8.75 3.99
CA ALA A 73 2.91 8.31 4.06
C ALA A 73 3.30 7.89 2.64
N ASP A 74 4.33 8.50 2.07
CA ASP A 74 4.77 8.36 0.69
C ASP A 74 6.30 8.60 0.63
N PRO A 75 6.98 8.46 -0.52
CA PRO A 75 8.44 8.61 -0.58
C PRO A 75 8.97 10.00 -0.19
N GLY A 76 8.15 11.04 -0.27
CA GLY A 76 8.47 12.41 0.13
C GLY A 76 8.08 12.72 1.58
N TRP A 77 7.21 11.91 2.19
CA TRP A 77 6.65 12.16 3.51
C TRP A 77 6.43 10.88 4.30
N GLN A 78 7.21 10.65 5.36
CA GLN A 78 7.07 9.46 6.23
C GLN A 78 7.09 9.86 7.72
N ARG A 79 6.53 11.02 8.08
CA ARG A 79 6.69 11.57 9.44
C ARG A 79 6.10 10.65 10.51
N LYS A 80 6.82 10.56 11.63
CA LYS A 80 6.30 9.94 12.86
C LYS A 80 4.94 10.53 13.26
N PRO A 81 4.00 9.70 13.74
CA PRO A 81 2.83 10.16 14.47
C PRO A 81 3.21 11.12 15.58
N ALA A 82 2.39 12.13 15.86
CA ALA A 82 2.65 13.15 16.88
C ALA A 82 2.97 12.55 18.25
N THR A 83 2.24 11.51 18.62
CA THR A 83 2.40 10.79 19.89
C THR A 83 3.67 9.94 19.96
N TRP A 84 4.42 9.77 18.86
CA TRP A 84 5.63 8.94 18.78
C TRP A 84 6.90 9.78 18.60
N ARG A 85 6.78 11.10 18.43
CA ARG A 85 7.90 11.98 18.06
C ARG A 85 9.06 11.96 19.05
N SER A 86 8.76 11.94 20.34
CA SER A 86 9.74 11.97 21.43
C SER A 86 10.23 10.59 21.88
N LEU A 87 9.80 9.52 21.22
CA LEU A 87 10.30 8.18 21.53
C LEU A 87 11.76 8.07 21.08
N SER A 88 12.60 7.47 21.94
CA SER A 88 13.90 6.98 21.50
C SER A 88 13.71 5.92 20.42
N PHE A 89 14.76 5.64 19.65
CA PHE A 89 14.68 4.62 18.61
C PHE A 89 14.20 3.25 19.11
N ASP A 90 14.74 2.74 20.23
CA ASP A 90 14.31 1.45 20.80
C ASP A 90 12.82 1.48 21.22
N ALA A 91 12.38 2.58 21.83
CA ALA A 91 10.98 2.75 22.19
C ALA A 91 10.06 2.88 20.96
N LEU A 92 10.57 3.44 19.86
CA LEU A 92 9.87 3.53 18.58
C LEU A 92 9.72 2.15 17.93
N VAL A 93 10.76 1.31 17.94
CA VAL A 93 10.70 -0.09 17.48
C VAL A 93 9.65 -0.87 18.28
N GLN A 94 9.68 -0.77 19.60
CA GLN A 94 8.67 -1.39 20.46
C GLN A 94 7.26 -0.84 20.17
N ARG A 95 7.13 0.46 19.93
CA ARG A 95 5.85 1.09 19.60
C ARG A 95 5.28 0.58 18.27
N VAL A 96 6.10 0.35 17.25
CA VAL A 96 5.64 -0.26 15.99
C VAL A 96 5.08 -1.65 16.27
N TYR A 97 5.82 -2.49 17.00
CA TYR A 97 5.35 -3.83 17.37
C TYR A 97 4.00 -3.78 18.12
N ASP A 98 3.91 -2.97 19.17
CA ASP A 98 2.72 -2.89 20.02
C ASP A 98 1.51 -2.31 19.28
N TYR A 99 1.71 -1.29 18.44
CA TYR A 99 0.63 -0.70 17.66
C TYR A 99 0.08 -1.69 16.62
N THR A 100 0.96 -2.38 15.90
CA THR A 100 0.56 -3.37 14.90
C THR A 100 -0.15 -4.56 15.55
N ARG A 101 0.40 -5.10 16.65
CA ARG A 101 -0.22 -6.18 17.41
C ARG A 101 -1.60 -5.77 17.91
N SER A 102 -1.70 -4.67 18.65
CA SER A 102 -2.96 -4.24 19.27
C SER A 102 -4.04 -3.93 18.24
N THR A 103 -3.68 -3.38 17.08
CA THR A 103 -4.62 -3.15 15.96
C THR A 103 -5.19 -4.48 15.45
N LEU A 104 -4.32 -5.46 15.19
CA LEU A 104 -4.75 -6.78 14.69
C LEU A 104 -5.51 -7.59 15.74
N GLU A 105 -5.18 -7.47 17.02
CA GLU A 105 -5.93 -8.12 18.10
C GLU A 105 -7.35 -7.54 18.25
N GLN A 106 -7.51 -6.22 18.09
CA GLN A 106 -8.83 -5.59 18.07
C GLN A 106 -9.66 -6.05 16.85
N LEU A 107 -9.03 -6.18 15.68
CA LEU A 107 -9.68 -6.74 14.48
C LEU A 107 -10.06 -8.22 14.66
N ARG A 108 -9.19 -9.02 15.29
CA ARG A 108 -9.48 -10.41 15.66
C ARG A 108 -10.68 -10.52 16.59
N ALA A 109 -10.80 -9.63 17.57
CA ALA A 109 -11.92 -9.62 18.52
C ALA A 109 -13.28 -9.40 17.85
N VAL A 110 -13.31 -8.76 16.68
CA VAL A 110 -14.54 -8.55 15.86
C VAL A 110 -14.60 -9.48 14.65
N ASN A 111 -13.83 -10.57 14.63
CA ASN A 111 -13.74 -11.55 13.54
C ASN A 111 -13.47 -10.93 12.16
N ALA A 112 -12.65 -9.89 12.11
CA ALA A 112 -12.34 -9.16 10.89
C ALA A 112 -10.82 -9.05 10.70
N LEU A 113 -10.07 -10.14 10.81
CA LEU A 113 -8.65 -10.13 10.46
C LEU A 113 -8.46 -9.96 8.93
N PRO A 114 -7.41 -9.24 8.49
CA PRO A 114 -7.09 -9.11 7.07
C PRO A 114 -6.51 -10.39 6.49
N THR A 115 -6.60 -10.50 5.17
CA THR A 115 -5.85 -11.52 4.41
C THR A 115 -4.38 -11.14 4.32
N PHE A 116 -4.10 -9.84 4.15
CA PHE A 116 -2.75 -9.32 4.04
C PHE A 116 -2.53 -8.13 4.98
N VAL A 117 -1.35 -8.01 5.56
CA VAL A 117 -0.92 -6.80 6.27
C VAL A 117 0.27 -6.19 5.55
N GLN A 118 0.14 -4.93 5.18
CA GLN A 118 1.22 -4.15 4.63
C GLN A 118 1.92 -3.35 5.74
N VAL A 119 3.22 -3.61 5.92
CA VAL A 119 4.06 -2.96 6.93
C VAL A 119 4.73 -1.73 6.30
N GLY A 120 4.05 -0.59 6.38
CA GLY A 120 4.51 0.67 5.81
C GLY A 120 4.00 0.91 4.38
N ASN A 121 3.70 2.16 4.04
CA ASN A 121 3.32 2.56 2.69
C ASN A 121 4.48 3.22 1.95
N GLU A 122 4.83 2.72 0.76
CA GLU A 122 5.87 3.27 -0.13
C GLU A 122 7.19 3.62 0.59
N ILE A 123 7.71 2.66 1.36
CA ILE A 123 8.84 2.87 2.29
C ILE A 123 10.20 2.85 1.60
N ASN A 124 10.29 3.21 0.31
CA ASN A 124 11.55 3.14 -0.43
C ASN A 124 12.63 4.11 0.06
N ASN A 125 12.22 5.18 0.75
CA ASN A 125 13.12 6.13 1.41
C ASN A 125 13.10 5.93 2.94
N GLY A 126 12.64 4.76 3.41
CA GLY A 126 12.48 4.43 4.81
C GLY A 126 11.08 4.76 5.36
N MET A 127 10.92 4.70 6.68
CA MET A 127 9.66 5.01 7.38
C MET A 127 9.91 5.74 8.70
N LEU A 128 8.88 6.35 9.29
CA LEU A 128 8.94 6.98 10.63
C LEU A 128 10.08 7.99 10.78
N TRP A 129 10.13 8.95 9.87
CA TRP A 129 11.09 10.04 9.83
C TRP A 129 10.88 11.01 10.98
N ASN A 130 11.96 11.66 11.41
CA ASN A 130 11.87 12.76 12.36
C ASN A 130 11.26 14.02 11.71
N GLU A 131 10.78 14.96 12.54
CA GLU A 131 10.14 16.19 12.05
C GLU A 131 11.11 17.16 11.39
N THR A 132 12.36 17.15 11.84
CA THR A 132 13.41 18.03 11.34
C THR A 132 14.12 17.36 10.16
N ASP A 133 14.47 18.12 9.13
CA ASP A 133 15.38 17.70 8.05
C ASP A 133 16.83 17.53 8.53
N GLN A 134 17.04 17.38 9.84
CA GLN A 134 18.33 17.06 10.42
C GLN A 134 18.72 15.64 9.99
N ILE A 135 19.77 15.62 9.17
CA ILE A 135 20.37 14.43 8.59
C ILE A 135 20.96 13.57 9.71
N CYS A 136 20.81 12.24 9.60
CA CYS A 136 21.30 11.22 10.55
C CYS A 136 20.62 11.16 11.94
N ILE A 137 19.45 11.77 12.14
CA ILE A 137 18.70 11.69 13.42
C ILE A 137 17.67 10.55 13.43
N GLU A 138 17.39 10.06 14.65
CA GLU A 138 16.54 8.93 15.03
C GLU A 138 15.21 8.78 14.25
N GLY A 139 15.04 7.59 13.68
CA GLY A 139 13.93 7.18 12.83
C GLY A 139 14.41 6.16 11.80
N GLY A 140 13.53 5.78 10.86
CA GLY A 140 13.86 4.81 9.82
C GLY A 140 14.17 5.42 8.45
N LYS A 141 14.51 6.71 8.35
CA LYS A 141 14.78 7.36 7.05
C LYS A 141 16.10 6.90 6.45
N LEU A 142 16.11 6.51 5.17
CA LEU A 142 17.30 6.09 4.43
C LEU A 142 18.08 7.29 3.87
N TRP A 143 18.92 7.90 4.70
CA TRP A 143 19.81 9.00 4.31
C TRP A 143 21.09 8.49 3.63
N GLN A 144 21.35 8.91 2.39
CA GLN A 144 22.58 8.50 1.68
C GLN A 144 23.83 9.03 2.38
N GLU A 145 23.75 10.24 2.92
CA GLU A 145 24.82 10.96 3.62
C GLU A 145 25.25 10.28 4.93
N CYS A 146 24.42 9.38 5.47
CA CYS A 146 24.64 8.68 6.72
C CYS A 146 25.01 7.20 6.51
N GLY A 147 25.50 6.83 5.33
CA GLY A 147 25.78 5.44 4.99
C GLY A 147 24.53 4.57 4.82
N ALA A 148 23.39 5.20 4.51
CA ALA A 148 22.05 4.60 4.40
C ALA A 148 21.65 3.86 5.69
N ASN A 149 20.76 4.47 6.48
CA ASN A 149 20.28 4.04 7.81
C ASN A 149 19.43 2.74 7.80
N TRP A 150 19.91 1.72 7.07
CA TRP A 150 19.23 0.47 6.82
C TRP A 150 18.95 -0.31 8.10
N GLY A 151 19.91 -0.39 9.04
CA GLY A 151 19.71 -1.11 10.29
C GLY A 151 18.52 -0.59 11.10
N SER A 152 18.36 0.74 11.20
CA SER A 152 17.22 1.33 11.88
C SER A 152 15.92 1.11 11.10
N PHE A 153 15.96 1.29 9.78
CA PHE A 153 14.82 1.05 8.91
C PHE A 153 14.31 -0.40 9.00
N THR A 154 15.19 -1.38 8.83
CA THR A 154 14.83 -2.79 8.86
C THR A 154 14.44 -3.27 10.25
N SER A 155 14.95 -2.67 11.32
CA SER A 155 14.48 -2.94 12.69
C SER A 155 13.00 -2.55 12.87
N LEU A 156 12.58 -1.41 12.31
CA LEU A 156 11.17 -0.98 12.34
C LEU A 156 10.27 -1.89 11.49
N VAL A 157 10.72 -2.24 10.28
CA VAL A 157 9.98 -3.18 9.41
C VAL A 157 9.84 -4.54 10.11
N THR A 158 10.94 -5.09 10.62
CA THR A 158 10.96 -6.38 11.33
C THR A 158 10.05 -6.39 12.55
N ALA A 159 10.00 -5.28 13.31
CA ALA A 159 9.06 -5.16 14.43
C ALA A 159 7.59 -5.24 14.00
N GLY A 160 7.23 -4.58 12.89
CA GLY A 160 5.89 -4.69 12.32
C GLY A 160 5.56 -6.12 11.86
N ILE A 161 6.50 -6.79 11.16
CA ILE A 161 6.33 -8.18 10.70
C ILE A 161 6.16 -9.14 11.89
N ASN A 162 7.02 -9.02 12.90
CA ASN A 162 6.96 -9.87 14.10
C ASN A 162 5.63 -9.69 14.85
N ALA A 163 5.06 -8.49 14.85
CA ALA A 163 3.74 -8.25 15.44
C ALA A 163 2.61 -8.93 14.64
N VAL A 164 2.70 -8.94 13.30
CA VAL A 164 1.77 -9.71 12.45
C VAL A 164 1.85 -11.19 12.79
N ARG A 165 3.06 -11.76 12.79
CA ARG A 165 3.31 -13.18 13.08
C ARG A 165 2.86 -13.59 14.48
N TYR A 166 3.01 -12.69 15.46
CA TYR A 166 2.50 -12.94 16.81
C TYR A 166 0.97 -13.13 16.83
N VAL A 167 0.24 -12.38 16.01
CA VAL A 167 -1.23 -12.44 15.99
C VAL A 167 -1.75 -13.59 15.15
N SER A 168 -1.16 -13.85 13.99
CA SER A 168 -1.51 -14.96 13.11
C SER A 168 -0.42 -15.26 12.08
N GLU A 169 -0.12 -16.55 11.88
CA GLU A 169 0.72 -17.02 10.78
C GLU A 169 -0.02 -17.07 9.43
N ASP A 170 -1.36 -17.05 9.44
CA ASP A 170 -2.19 -17.10 8.23
C ASP A 170 -2.29 -15.75 7.48
N ILE A 171 -1.75 -14.68 8.06
CA ILE A 171 -1.76 -13.34 7.45
C ILE A 171 -0.49 -13.18 6.62
N ASP A 172 -0.66 -12.95 5.33
CA ASP A 172 0.47 -12.66 4.44
C ASP A 172 0.97 -11.22 4.64
N VAL A 173 2.27 -11.05 4.75
CA VAL A 173 2.94 -9.77 5.00
C VAL A 173 3.42 -9.17 3.69
N ILE A 174 2.98 -7.94 3.44
CA ILE A 174 3.40 -7.10 2.32
C ILE A 174 4.44 -6.08 2.82
N VAL A 175 5.56 -5.97 2.11
CA VAL A 175 6.43 -4.78 2.14
C VAL A 175 6.27 -4.07 0.81
N HIS A 176 6.11 -2.74 0.81
CA HIS A 176 5.66 -1.97 -0.35
C HIS A 176 6.59 -0.82 -0.72
N THR A 177 6.83 -0.64 -2.02
CA THR A 177 7.75 0.36 -2.58
C THR A 177 7.18 1.08 -3.79
N GLN A 178 7.47 2.38 -3.92
CA GLN A 178 7.27 3.17 -5.14
C GLN A 178 8.57 3.30 -5.96
N SER A 179 9.64 2.58 -5.61
CA SER A 179 10.91 2.63 -6.36
C SER A 179 10.69 2.37 -7.85
N MET A 180 11.36 3.13 -8.71
CA MET A 180 11.38 2.82 -10.16
C MET A 180 12.29 1.64 -10.51
N ASP A 181 13.09 1.18 -9.55
CA ASP A 181 13.91 -0.01 -9.69
C ASP A 181 13.59 -1.00 -8.56
N TRP A 182 12.54 -1.80 -8.76
CA TRP A 182 12.07 -2.75 -7.76
C TRP A 182 13.09 -3.84 -7.47
N LEU A 183 13.75 -4.37 -8.51
CA LEU A 183 14.70 -5.46 -8.36
C LEU A 183 15.88 -5.05 -7.49
N ASN A 184 16.48 -3.89 -7.77
CA ASN A 184 17.60 -3.41 -6.98
C ASN A 184 17.15 -3.02 -5.57
N TRP A 185 15.97 -2.42 -5.41
CA TRP A 185 15.47 -2.06 -4.08
C TRP A 185 15.24 -3.28 -3.17
N TYR A 186 14.56 -4.33 -3.65
CA TYR A 186 14.38 -5.56 -2.86
C TYR A 186 15.68 -6.35 -2.68
N THR A 187 16.60 -6.28 -3.63
CA THR A 187 17.96 -6.85 -3.48
C THR A 187 18.70 -6.16 -2.35
N GLU A 188 18.67 -4.83 -2.31
CA GLU A 188 19.31 -4.07 -1.24
C GLU A 188 18.63 -4.29 0.10
N LEU A 189 17.29 -4.31 0.15
CA LEU A 189 16.55 -4.66 1.36
C LEU A 189 16.99 -6.02 1.91
N GLY A 190 17.13 -7.04 1.05
CA GLY A 190 17.60 -8.37 1.42
C GLY A 190 19.06 -8.45 1.88
N ASN A 191 19.87 -7.41 1.64
CA ASN A 191 21.22 -7.30 2.21
C ASN A 191 21.19 -6.86 3.69
N HIS A 192 20.08 -6.28 4.16
CA HIS A 192 19.96 -5.67 5.50
C HIS A 192 18.87 -6.29 6.38
N MET A 193 18.11 -7.26 5.88
CA MET A 193 17.17 -8.08 6.65
C MET A 193 16.95 -9.45 6.00
N ASP A 194 16.41 -10.41 6.76
CA ASP A 194 15.95 -11.67 6.18
C ASP A 194 14.73 -11.42 5.30
N ILE A 195 14.95 -11.44 3.99
CA ILE A 195 13.90 -11.18 2.99
C ILE A 195 12.77 -12.22 3.08
N ASN A 196 13.01 -13.42 3.63
CA ASN A 196 12.01 -14.48 3.77
C ASN A 196 10.95 -14.18 4.84
N LEU A 197 11.14 -13.13 5.64
CA LEU A 197 10.09 -12.62 6.53
C LEU A 197 8.93 -11.97 5.77
N ILE A 198 9.13 -11.63 4.49
CA ILE A 198 8.16 -10.96 3.62
C ILE A 198 7.52 -12.00 2.70
N ASP A 199 6.20 -12.15 2.75
CA ASP A 199 5.50 -13.11 1.87
C ASP A 199 5.25 -12.50 0.49
N VAL A 200 4.96 -11.19 0.46
CA VAL A 200 4.51 -10.46 -0.73
C VAL A 200 5.30 -9.18 -0.95
N PHE A 201 5.80 -9.01 -2.17
CA PHE A 201 6.35 -7.74 -2.64
C PHE A 201 5.25 -6.86 -3.22
N GLY A 202 4.95 -5.76 -2.52
CA GLY A 202 4.02 -4.74 -2.97
C GLY A 202 4.70 -3.70 -3.85
N LEU A 203 4.08 -3.34 -4.96
CA LEU A 203 4.62 -2.42 -5.95
C LEU A 203 3.61 -1.33 -6.31
N SER A 204 4.01 -0.06 -6.25
CA SER A 204 3.25 1.00 -6.93
C SER A 204 3.63 1.05 -8.40
N TYR A 205 2.63 1.01 -9.28
CA TYR A 205 2.79 1.15 -10.71
C TYR A 205 1.76 2.14 -11.27
N TYR A 206 2.23 3.35 -11.56
CA TYR A 206 1.44 4.39 -12.21
C TYR A 206 1.93 4.60 -13.64
N PRO A 207 1.06 4.47 -14.67
CA PRO A 207 1.45 4.62 -16.07
C PRO A 207 1.88 6.05 -16.40
N GLN A 208 1.60 7.02 -15.53
CA GLN A 208 2.17 8.37 -15.56
C GLN A 208 3.70 8.36 -15.62
N HIS A 209 4.36 7.44 -14.90
CA HIS A 209 5.82 7.37 -14.84
C HIS A 209 6.41 6.35 -15.81
N ASN A 210 5.63 5.33 -16.17
CA ASN A 210 6.04 4.30 -17.12
C ASN A 210 4.81 3.77 -17.88
N PRO A 211 4.47 4.38 -19.03
CA PRO A 211 3.19 4.16 -19.67
C PRO A 211 3.07 2.81 -20.38
N PHE A 212 4.18 2.08 -20.59
CA PHE A 212 4.21 0.89 -21.43
C PHE A 212 4.17 -0.41 -20.62
N LEU A 213 3.15 -1.23 -20.86
CA LEU A 213 2.94 -2.49 -20.15
C LEU A 213 4.00 -3.57 -20.46
N ASN A 214 4.67 -3.50 -21.62
CA ASN A 214 5.76 -4.43 -21.96
C ASN A 214 6.97 -4.27 -21.01
N ASN A 215 7.27 -3.04 -20.59
CA ASN A 215 8.32 -2.73 -19.65
C ASN A 215 7.95 -3.26 -18.25
N LEU A 216 6.68 -3.11 -17.86
CA LEU A 216 6.15 -3.70 -16.64
C LEU A 216 6.37 -5.22 -16.61
N GLU A 217 5.99 -5.94 -17.67
CA GLU A 217 6.13 -7.40 -17.73
C GLU A 217 7.60 -7.84 -17.54
N ALA A 218 8.53 -7.18 -18.23
CA ALA A 218 9.95 -7.47 -18.11
C ALA A 218 10.47 -7.26 -16.67
N ARG A 219 10.07 -6.15 -16.02
CA ARG A 219 10.45 -5.83 -14.63
C ARG A 219 9.89 -6.84 -13.64
N LEU A 220 8.62 -7.23 -13.80
CA LEU A 220 7.98 -8.25 -12.96
C LEU A 220 8.63 -9.63 -13.14
N LYS A 221 8.96 -10.04 -14.38
CA LYS A 221 9.69 -11.28 -14.66
C LYS A 221 11.08 -11.29 -14.03
N ALA A 222 11.79 -10.17 -14.07
CA ALA A 222 13.10 -10.04 -13.43
C ALA A 222 13.00 -10.20 -11.91
N LEU A 223 12.04 -9.52 -11.27
CA LEU A 223 11.80 -9.62 -9.83
C LEU A 223 11.40 -11.06 -9.42
N SER A 224 10.40 -11.64 -10.06
CA SER A 224 9.96 -13.03 -9.83
C SER A 224 11.05 -14.06 -10.12
N GLY A 225 11.92 -13.80 -11.10
CA GLY A 225 13.03 -14.68 -11.45
C GLY A 225 14.11 -14.73 -10.36
N ARG A 226 14.42 -13.59 -9.73
CA ARG A 226 15.38 -13.46 -8.63
C ARG A 226 14.81 -13.98 -7.31
N PHE A 227 13.60 -13.58 -6.97
CA PHE A 227 12.96 -13.85 -5.67
C PHE A 227 11.85 -14.88 -5.83
N ARG A 228 12.24 -16.15 -5.94
CA ARG A 228 11.33 -17.17 -6.45
C ARG A 228 10.20 -17.61 -5.53
N ASN A 229 10.29 -17.25 -4.25
CA ASN A 229 9.43 -17.70 -3.17
C ASN A 229 8.47 -16.62 -2.66
N HIS A 230 8.45 -15.44 -3.27
CA HIS A 230 7.61 -14.32 -2.87
C HIS A 230 6.51 -14.09 -3.90
N ASP A 231 5.32 -13.77 -3.41
CA ASP A 231 4.25 -13.26 -4.26
C ASP A 231 4.50 -11.79 -4.60
N ILE A 232 3.89 -11.33 -5.69
CA ILE A 232 4.03 -9.95 -6.17
C ILE A 232 2.65 -9.36 -6.36
N HIS A 233 2.40 -8.24 -5.70
CA HIS A 233 1.18 -7.46 -5.84
C HIS A 233 1.52 -6.12 -6.51
N ILE A 234 0.76 -5.75 -7.53
CA ILE A 234 0.63 -4.33 -7.90
C ILE A 234 -0.30 -3.70 -6.86
N ALA A 235 0.28 -3.19 -5.78
CA ALA A 235 -0.42 -2.68 -4.61
C ALA A 235 -1.10 -1.34 -4.87
N GLU A 236 -0.58 -0.56 -5.82
CA GLU A 236 -1.22 0.68 -6.25
C GLU A 236 -1.09 0.87 -7.75
N THR A 237 -2.20 1.28 -8.36
CA THR A 237 -2.25 1.72 -9.75
C THR A 237 -3.50 2.56 -10.00
N THR A 238 -3.47 3.41 -11.02
CA THR A 238 -4.65 4.08 -11.55
C THR A 238 -4.42 4.51 -12.99
N HIS A 239 -5.50 4.73 -13.72
CA HIS A 239 -5.48 5.37 -15.03
C HIS A 239 -6.70 6.29 -15.15
N PRO A 240 -6.54 7.54 -15.62
CA PRO A 240 -7.64 8.48 -15.69
C PRO A 240 -8.66 8.09 -16.78
N TYR A 241 -9.95 8.18 -16.45
CA TYR A 241 -11.05 7.93 -17.39
C TYR A 241 -11.44 9.16 -18.23
N ARG A 242 -10.80 10.31 -17.98
CA ARG A 242 -10.96 11.58 -18.68
C ARG A 242 -9.70 12.41 -18.51
N HIS A 243 -9.48 13.40 -19.35
CA HIS A 243 -8.40 14.37 -19.14
C HIS A 243 -8.50 15.00 -17.74
N VAL A 244 -7.36 15.02 -17.06
CA VAL A 244 -7.20 15.62 -15.74
C VAL A 244 -6.53 16.98 -15.94
N GLU A 245 -7.22 18.06 -15.57
CA GLU A 245 -6.69 19.42 -15.61
C GLU A 245 -5.95 19.72 -14.29
N ASP A 246 -4.89 18.95 -14.01
CA ASP A 246 -4.00 19.18 -12.88
C ASP A 246 -2.55 19.34 -13.39
N PRO A 247 -1.90 20.50 -13.15
CA PRO A 247 -0.53 20.75 -13.61
C PRO A 247 0.51 19.79 -13.01
N ASN A 248 0.20 19.13 -11.90
CA ASN A 248 1.02 18.09 -11.27
C ASN A 248 0.74 16.68 -11.82
N PHE A 249 -0.36 16.50 -12.55
CA PHE A 249 -0.76 15.24 -13.14
C PHE A 249 -0.37 15.18 -14.62
N ARG A 250 0.91 14.96 -14.88
CA ARG A 250 1.48 14.94 -16.24
C ARG A 250 1.70 13.52 -16.71
N TYR A 251 0.82 13.05 -17.58
CA TYR A 251 1.08 11.84 -18.35
C TYR A 251 1.99 12.15 -19.54
N PRO A 252 2.84 11.19 -19.94
CA PRO A 252 3.62 11.33 -21.16
C PRO A 252 2.68 11.37 -22.36
N GLU A 253 3.01 12.17 -23.39
CA GLU A 253 2.29 12.17 -24.67
C GLU A 253 2.27 10.77 -25.32
N THR A 254 3.24 9.94 -24.97
CA THR A 254 3.36 8.54 -25.39
C THR A 254 2.54 7.57 -24.52
N ALA A 255 1.50 8.05 -23.82
CA ALA A 255 0.62 7.19 -23.05
C ALA A 255 0.03 6.09 -23.95
N GLU A 256 0.18 4.84 -23.54
CA GLU A 256 -0.28 3.68 -24.31
C GLU A 256 -1.82 3.65 -24.44
N PHE A 257 -2.53 4.19 -23.44
CA PHE A 257 -3.99 4.18 -23.36
C PHE A 257 -4.56 5.60 -23.27
N PRO A 258 -5.67 5.89 -23.98
CA PRO A 258 -6.29 7.22 -23.95
C PRO A 258 -6.94 7.51 -22.58
N PHE A 259 -7.12 8.79 -22.25
CA PHE A 259 -7.83 9.20 -21.03
C PHE A 259 -9.34 9.25 -21.30
N THR A 260 -9.91 8.05 -21.46
CA THR A 260 -11.34 7.82 -21.66
C THR A 260 -11.78 6.65 -20.78
N ALA A 261 -13.09 6.48 -20.56
CA ALA A 261 -13.59 5.30 -19.86
C ALA A 261 -13.15 3.99 -20.54
N GLN A 262 -13.14 3.95 -21.88
CA GLN A 262 -12.64 2.80 -22.63
C GLN A 262 -11.12 2.60 -22.42
N GLY A 263 -10.33 3.68 -22.47
CA GLY A 263 -8.89 3.57 -22.24
C GLY A 263 -8.52 3.12 -20.82
N GLN A 264 -9.29 3.52 -19.81
CA GLN A 264 -9.15 3.01 -18.44
C GLN A 264 -9.45 1.50 -18.36
N GLN A 265 -10.49 1.03 -19.05
CA GLN A 265 -10.82 -0.39 -19.13
C GLN A 265 -9.73 -1.18 -19.86
N ASP A 266 -9.26 -0.67 -21.01
CA ASP A 266 -8.20 -1.30 -21.81
C ASP A 266 -6.89 -1.39 -21.02
N TYR A 267 -6.53 -0.33 -20.29
CA TYR A 267 -5.39 -0.32 -19.37
C TYR A 267 -5.54 -1.37 -18.28
N ALA A 268 -6.68 -1.38 -17.57
CA ALA A 268 -6.93 -2.33 -16.48
C ALA A 268 -6.85 -3.77 -16.98
N GLN A 269 -7.46 -4.07 -18.14
CA GLN A 269 -7.41 -5.40 -18.75
C GLN A 269 -5.99 -5.80 -19.18
N GLY A 270 -5.25 -4.87 -19.80
CA GLY A 270 -3.85 -5.08 -20.18
C GLY A 270 -2.95 -5.36 -18.96
N LEU A 271 -3.08 -4.56 -17.90
CA LEU A 271 -2.35 -4.74 -16.66
C LEU A 271 -2.64 -6.10 -16.02
N ILE A 272 -3.90 -6.51 -15.93
CA ILE A 272 -4.31 -7.81 -15.41
C ILE A 272 -3.71 -8.95 -16.24
N ASN A 273 -3.66 -8.81 -17.58
CA ASN A 273 -3.06 -9.81 -18.46
C ASN A 273 -1.55 -9.95 -18.23
N VAL A 274 -0.84 -8.84 -18.04
CA VAL A 274 0.59 -8.84 -17.67
C VAL A 274 0.80 -9.51 -16.32
N VAL A 275 0.03 -9.16 -15.29
CA VAL A 275 0.17 -9.78 -13.97
C VAL A 275 -0.08 -11.29 -14.05
N LYS A 276 -1.12 -11.73 -14.78
CA LYS A 276 -1.39 -13.17 -15.00
C LYS A 276 -0.30 -13.91 -15.78
N SER A 277 0.51 -13.23 -16.60
CA SER A 277 1.60 -13.87 -17.36
C SER A 277 2.86 -14.09 -16.52
N VAL A 278 2.96 -13.46 -15.35
CA VAL A 278 4.15 -13.52 -14.49
C VAL A 278 3.92 -14.47 -13.32
N ARG A 279 4.84 -15.44 -13.17
CA ARG A 279 4.83 -16.40 -12.08
C ARG A 279 4.81 -15.66 -10.73
N ARG A 280 3.87 -16.04 -9.85
CA ARG A 280 3.67 -15.47 -8.51
C ARG A 280 3.28 -13.99 -8.46
N ALA A 281 2.98 -13.35 -9.60
CA ALA A 281 2.26 -12.09 -9.56
C ALA A 281 0.76 -12.39 -9.43
N THR A 282 0.16 -12.00 -8.30
CA THR A 282 -1.11 -12.60 -7.83
C THR A 282 -2.23 -11.58 -7.60
N ALA A 283 -1.93 -10.28 -7.51
CA ALA A 283 -2.95 -9.26 -7.29
C ALA A 283 -2.63 -7.91 -7.95
N VAL A 284 -3.72 -7.18 -8.23
CA VAL A 284 -3.72 -5.77 -8.60
C VAL A 284 -4.77 -5.06 -7.75
N THR A 285 -4.40 -3.94 -7.12
CA THR A 285 -5.34 -3.08 -6.40
C THR A 285 -5.38 -1.70 -7.02
N TRP A 286 -6.59 -1.27 -7.37
CA TRP A 286 -6.85 0.04 -7.98
C TRP A 286 -6.97 1.11 -6.91
N TRP A 287 -6.22 2.21 -7.06
CA TRP A 287 -6.22 3.31 -6.11
C TRP A 287 -7.23 4.39 -6.50
N GLY A 288 -8.07 4.80 -5.53
CA GLY A 288 -8.96 5.94 -5.64
C GLY A 288 -10.17 5.75 -6.57
N GLY A 289 -10.60 4.51 -6.82
CA GLY A 289 -11.79 4.24 -7.66
C GLY A 289 -13.10 4.76 -7.06
N GLU A 290 -13.09 5.11 -5.78
CA GLU A 290 -14.20 5.68 -5.02
C GLU A 290 -14.16 7.22 -4.92
N TRP A 291 -13.02 7.85 -5.25
CA TRP A 291 -12.85 9.31 -5.25
C TRP A 291 -13.17 9.87 -6.63
N CYS A 292 -14.46 10.07 -6.91
CA CYS A 292 -14.95 10.60 -8.17
C CYS A 292 -15.95 11.72 -7.95
#